data_AF-A0ABD7S4Z5-F1
#
_entry.id   AF-A0ABD7S4Z5-F1
#
_cell.length_a   1.000
_cell.length_b   1.000
_cell.length_c   1.000
_cell.angle_alpha   90.00
_cell.angle_beta   90.00
_cell.angle_gamma   90.00
#
_symmetry.space_group_name_H-M   'P 1'
#
loop_
_entity.id
_entity.type
_entity.pdbx_description
1 polymer ?
#
loop_
_entity_poly.entity_id
_entity_poly.type
_entity_poly.pdbx_seq_one_letter_code
_entity_poly.pdbx_strand_id
1 'polypeptide(L)'
;MVEFRDINGAVLSTARNQSTGIVTFTAPAGTHSFQIADAGGDQNGFAIDNLQSSAQSGSALRISIPTKDAEFQLDQQNQTRSEDISFTAAGSAATGTVNWTAELEYDTSTPRSMPGLTSTFTTNGTATHKLYYQSRGGSLKVAASTSAAQACPVEYVYILGSQIPNDTITTRLVSLYTGGSTPRLYTGIATQESNYHQFTQITKYGHAGLWPTESYDGGSHVGLMQVATSGSTITGSQGVFNAWSWIENTASADKLFREKMRIAARLYLRMRTAAPGIRELTGVELESMAVTLYGPGAASGLENQYYRAVNTGGSWNWVVNTQNNPTGVNYTNEVRSKIQ
;
A
#
# COMPACT_ATOMS: atom_id res chain seq x y z
N MET A 1 47.80 15.83 36.27
CA MET A 1 47.76 14.76 35.24
C MET A 1 46.31 14.37 35.02
N VAL A 2 45.91 14.14 33.77
CA VAL A 2 44.58 13.64 33.39
C VAL A 2 44.77 12.28 32.73
N GLU A 3 44.11 11.26 33.24
CA GLU A 3 44.09 9.91 32.66
C GLU A 3 42.68 9.60 32.18
N PHE A 4 42.54 9.17 30.93
CA PHE A 4 41.30 8.61 30.40
C PHE A 4 41.37 7.09 30.51
N ARG A 5 40.32 6.47 31.03
CA ARG A 5 40.23 5.03 31.27
C ARG A 5 38.99 4.45 30.61
N ASP A 6 39.12 3.24 30.09
CA ASP A 6 37.98 2.48 29.55
C ASP A 6 37.02 2.05 30.68
N ILE A 7 35.92 1.40 30.28
CA ILE A 7 34.90 0.87 31.21
C ILE A 7 35.44 -0.19 32.18
N ASN A 8 36.59 -0.80 31.89
CA ASN A 8 37.25 -1.81 32.72
C ASN A 8 38.38 -1.21 33.57
N GLY A 9 38.58 0.12 33.52
CA GLY A 9 39.60 0.84 34.27
C GLY A 9 40.99 0.87 33.63
N ALA A 10 41.16 0.34 32.42
CA ALA A 10 42.43 0.37 31.70
C ALA A 10 42.71 1.79 31.18
N VAL A 11 43.94 2.28 31.36
CA VAL A 11 44.34 3.62 30.90
C VAL A 11 44.44 3.62 29.37
N LEU A 12 43.64 4.47 28.73
CA LEU A 12 43.62 4.67 27.28
C LEU A 12 44.54 5.79 26.84
N SER A 13 44.61 6.87 27.61
CA SER A 13 45.51 7.98 27.34
C SER A 13 45.80 8.79 28.60
N THR A 14 46.95 9.46 28.59
CA THR A 14 47.40 10.31 29.70
C THR A 14 47.86 11.66 29.15
N ALA A 15 47.41 12.74 29.77
CA ALA A 15 47.83 14.09 29.48
C ALA A 15 48.40 14.76 30.74
N ARG A 16 49.45 15.56 30.58
CA ARG A 16 50.04 16.37 31.65
C ARG A 16 49.84 17.84 31.32
N ASN A 17 49.47 18.61 32.33
CA ASN A 17 49.50 20.07 32.26
C ASN A 17 50.66 20.57 33.14
N GLN A 18 51.45 21.48 32.61
CA GLN A 18 52.52 22.20 33.32
C GLN A 18 52.30 23.73 33.30
N SER A 19 51.16 24.19 32.79
CA SER A 19 50.85 25.60 32.58
C SER A 19 49.73 26.10 33.49
N THR A 20 49.79 27.38 33.87
CA THR A 20 48.71 28.10 34.55
C THR A 20 47.68 28.60 33.52
N GLY A 21 46.39 28.29 33.72
CA GLY A 21 45.30 28.74 32.83
C GLY A 21 44.26 27.65 32.51
N ILE A 22 43.31 27.98 31.62
CA ILE A 22 42.29 27.04 31.12
C ILE A 22 42.98 26.05 30.16
N VAL A 23 42.76 24.75 30.38
CA VAL A 23 43.29 23.68 29.52
C VAL A 23 42.16 22.78 29.04
N THR A 24 42.17 22.48 27.75
CA THR A 24 41.20 21.57 27.12
C THR A 24 41.85 20.21 26.86
N PHE A 25 41.16 19.14 27.26
CA PHE A 25 41.55 17.77 26.96
C PHE A 25 40.50 17.12 26.07
N THR A 26 40.92 16.47 24.98
CA THR A 26 40.03 15.71 24.10
C THR A 26 40.01 14.25 24.54
N ALA A 27 38.84 13.75 24.93
CA ALA A 27 38.69 12.34 25.28
C ALA A 27 38.80 11.44 24.02
N PRO A 28 39.34 10.22 24.13
CA PRO A 28 39.23 9.20 23.10
C PRO A 28 37.75 8.90 22.76
N ALA A 29 37.47 8.39 21.56
CA ALA A 29 36.11 8.01 21.15
C ALA A 29 35.56 6.87 22.03
N GLY A 30 34.30 6.98 22.48
CA GLY A 30 33.60 5.95 23.28
C GLY A 30 33.19 6.42 24.69
N THR A 31 32.69 5.48 25.50
CA THR A 31 32.33 5.72 26.91
C THR A 31 33.55 5.48 27.79
N HIS A 32 33.99 6.54 28.49
CA HIS A 32 35.22 6.51 29.30
C HIS A 32 34.99 7.19 30.64
N SER A 33 35.81 6.81 31.62
CA SER A 33 36.00 7.60 32.83
C SER A 33 37.29 8.41 32.69
N PHE A 34 37.41 9.52 33.42
CA PHE A 34 38.67 10.22 33.53
C PHE A 34 39.01 10.51 34.98
N GLN A 35 40.31 10.50 35.29
CA GLN A 35 40.84 10.79 36.60
C GLN A 35 41.82 11.96 36.49
N ILE A 36 41.66 12.95 37.37
CA ILE A 36 42.59 14.06 37.52
C ILE A 36 43.33 13.85 38.83
N ALA A 37 44.66 13.76 38.75
CA ALA A 37 45.52 13.59 39.92
C ALA A 37 46.70 14.56 39.84
N ASP A 38 47.18 14.99 40.99
CA ASP A 38 48.49 15.64 41.07
C ASP A 38 49.59 14.64 40.66
N ALA A 39 50.50 15.08 39.79
CA ALA A 39 51.61 14.25 39.33
C ALA A 39 52.85 14.32 40.24
N GLY A 40 52.79 15.15 41.30
CA GLY A 40 53.66 15.06 42.48
C GLY A 40 54.60 16.25 42.71
N GLY A 41 55.00 16.39 43.98
CA GLY A 41 56.20 17.10 44.45
C GLY A 41 55.93 18.23 45.44
N ASP A 42 55.10 19.18 45.04
CA ASP A 42 54.96 20.45 45.73
C ASP A 42 53.69 20.50 46.57
N GLN A 43 53.77 21.04 47.79
CA GLN A 43 52.64 21.20 48.73
C GLN A 43 51.55 22.17 48.26
N ASN A 44 51.60 22.60 47.00
CA ASN A 44 50.62 23.49 46.40
C ASN A 44 49.51 22.62 45.82
N GLY A 45 48.45 22.40 46.61
CA GLY A 45 47.26 21.69 46.15
C GLY A 45 46.73 22.28 44.84
N PHE A 46 46.21 21.44 43.95
CA PHE A 46 45.53 21.90 42.74
C PHE A 46 44.05 22.18 43.06
N ALA A 47 43.51 23.26 42.52
CA ALA A 47 42.08 23.53 42.52
C ALA A 47 41.53 23.30 41.11
N ILE A 48 40.45 22.53 41.01
CA ILE A 48 39.63 22.48 39.79
C ILE A 48 38.57 23.56 39.94
N ASP A 49 38.77 24.68 39.26
CA ASP A 49 37.75 25.71 39.13
C ASP A 49 37.07 25.53 37.76
N ASN A 50 35.73 25.45 37.78
CA ASN A 50 34.89 25.42 36.58
C ASN A 50 35.17 24.27 35.59
N LEU A 51 35.01 23.01 36.05
CA LEU A 51 35.01 21.84 35.16
C LEU A 51 33.79 21.91 34.22
N GLN A 52 34.04 22.20 32.94
CA GLN A 52 33.00 22.20 31.90
C GLN A 52 33.24 21.05 30.93
N SER A 53 32.23 20.19 30.78
CA SER A 53 32.17 19.23 29.68
C SER A 53 31.42 19.87 28.51
N SER A 54 32.12 20.09 27.39
CA SER A 54 31.45 20.33 26.12
C SER A 54 31.46 19.01 25.35
N ALA A 55 30.30 18.36 25.24
CA ALA A 55 30.14 17.38 24.20
C ALA A 55 30.21 18.14 22.87
N GLN A 56 31.14 17.81 21.97
CA GLN A 56 30.93 18.06 20.55
C GLN A 56 29.77 17.16 20.08
N SER A 57 28.58 17.40 20.61
CA SER A 57 27.35 16.81 20.12
C SER A 57 26.96 17.60 18.88
N GLY A 58 27.68 17.35 17.77
CA GLY A 58 26.98 17.38 16.50
C GLY A 58 25.94 16.28 16.60
N SER A 59 24.73 16.62 17.09
CA SER A 59 23.72 15.61 17.43
C SER A 59 23.60 14.60 16.30
N ALA A 60 23.60 13.30 16.63
CA ALA A 60 23.63 12.24 15.62
C ALA A 60 22.59 12.48 14.51
N LEU A 61 22.92 12.12 13.27
CA LEU A 61 21.99 12.23 12.15
C LEU A 61 20.69 11.49 12.52
N ARG A 62 19.56 12.18 12.40
CA ARG A 62 18.25 11.57 12.59
C ARG A 62 17.25 12.10 11.57
N ILE A 63 16.28 11.26 11.23
CA ILE A 63 15.09 11.67 10.49
C ILE A 63 14.22 12.45 11.48
N SER A 64 13.90 13.71 11.17
CA SER A 64 12.95 14.50 11.97
C SER A 64 11.53 14.38 11.44
N ILE A 65 11.38 14.31 10.11
CA ILE A 65 10.11 14.10 9.42
C ILE A 65 10.38 13.17 8.22
N PRO A 66 9.53 12.15 7.97
CA PRO A 66 8.34 11.82 8.75
C PRO A 66 8.69 11.09 10.06
N THR A 67 7.77 11.14 11.03
CA THR A 67 7.91 10.43 12.31
C THR A 67 7.51 8.97 12.16
N LYS A 68 8.08 8.09 12.98
CA LYS A 68 7.69 6.67 13.04
C LYS A 68 6.17 6.51 13.12
N ASP A 69 5.66 5.56 12.34
CA ASP A 69 4.25 5.17 12.26
C ASP A 69 3.30 6.31 11.83
N ALA A 70 3.82 7.39 11.24
CA ALA A 70 2.99 8.43 10.65
C ALA A 70 2.13 7.86 9.51
N GLU A 71 0.90 8.35 9.41
CA GLU A 71 -0.08 7.94 8.40
C GLU A 71 -0.34 9.07 7.41
N PHE A 72 -0.39 8.74 6.12
CA PHE A 72 -0.73 9.64 5.03
C PHE A 72 -1.85 9.03 4.21
N GLN A 73 -2.95 9.75 4.03
CA GLN A 73 -4.15 9.21 3.39
C GLN A 73 -4.18 9.54 1.90
N LEU A 74 -4.61 8.60 1.06
CA LEU A 74 -4.99 8.85 -0.33
C LEU A 74 -6.35 9.57 -0.36
N ASP A 75 -6.42 10.84 -0.02
CA ASP A 75 -7.66 11.62 0.06
C ASP A 75 -7.75 12.75 -0.99
N GLN A 76 -6.67 13.01 -1.71
CA GLN A 76 -6.61 14.02 -2.75
C GLN A 76 -6.89 13.42 -4.14
N GLN A 77 -7.27 14.29 -5.08
CA GLN A 77 -7.54 13.94 -6.48
C GLN A 77 -8.44 12.70 -6.61
N ASN A 78 -9.66 12.78 -6.07
CA ASN A 78 -10.61 11.65 -6.03
C ASN A 78 -10.05 10.44 -5.28
N GLN A 79 -9.44 10.65 -4.10
CA GLN A 79 -8.93 9.57 -3.26
C GLN A 79 -7.90 8.68 -3.98
N THR A 80 -7.06 9.29 -4.82
CA THR A 80 -5.98 8.59 -5.53
C THR A 80 -4.61 9.20 -5.30
N ARG A 81 -4.49 10.32 -4.58
CA ARG A 81 -3.21 10.96 -4.29
C ARG A 81 -3.05 11.18 -2.79
N SER A 82 -1.88 10.88 -2.26
CA SER A 82 -1.53 11.26 -0.88
C SER A 82 -1.37 12.77 -0.75
N GLU A 83 -1.44 13.27 0.48
CA GLU A 83 -0.82 14.57 0.77
C GLU A 83 0.71 14.55 0.54
N ASP A 84 1.32 15.73 0.57
CA ASP A 84 2.77 15.86 0.43
C ASP A 84 3.47 15.39 1.70
N ILE A 85 4.17 14.26 1.61
CA ILE A 85 5.02 13.71 2.65
C ILE A 85 6.32 14.51 2.69
N SER A 86 6.61 15.13 3.83
CA SER A 86 7.82 15.92 4.02
C SER A 86 8.96 15.06 4.55
N PHE A 87 10.18 15.30 4.05
CA PHE A 87 11.41 14.61 4.43
C PHE A 87 12.41 15.64 4.92
N THR A 88 12.75 15.57 6.20
CA THR A 88 13.68 16.50 6.84
C THR A 88 14.57 15.72 7.80
N ALA A 89 15.86 16.02 7.79
CA ALA A 89 16.82 15.46 8.74
C ALA A 89 17.25 16.54 9.73
N ALA A 90 17.70 16.08 10.90
CA ALA A 90 18.22 16.92 11.95
C ALA A 90 19.57 16.40 12.47
N GLY A 91 20.23 17.23 13.26
CA GLY A 91 21.53 16.95 13.84
C GLY A 91 22.66 17.17 12.88
N SER A 92 23.52 16.18 12.65
CA SER A 92 24.69 16.32 11.78
C SER A 92 24.31 16.64 10.32
N ALA A 93 23.02 16.50 9.96
CA ALA A 93 22.44 17.00 8.72
C ALA A 93 22.75 18.49 8.46
N ALA A 94 22.79 19.33 9.50
CA ALA A 94 22.86 20.79 9.37
C ALA A 94 24.09 21.32 8.61
N THR A 95 25.12 20.48 8.44
CA THR A 95 26.41 20.88 7.85
C THR A 95 26.75 20.12 6.56
N GLY A 96 25.85 19.29 6.04
CA GLY A 96 26.14 18.41 4.90
C GLY A 96 24.95 18.06 4.01
N THR A 97 25.20 17.23 3.01
CA THR A 97 24.19 16.65 2.14
C THR A 97 23.68 15.34 2.74
N VAL A 98 22.37 15.18 2.80
CA VAL A 98 21.70 13.96 3.27
C VAL A 98 21.14 13.20 2.07
N ASN A 99 21.52 11.95 1.91
CA ASN A 99 20.99 11.02 0.92
C ASN A 99 19.80 10.28 1.52
N TRP A 100 18.71 10.25 0.77
CA TRP A 100 17.46 9.62 1.18
C TRP A 100 17.10 8.48 0.26
N THR A 101 16.54 7.44 0.86
CA THR A 101 15.85 6.35 0.16
C THR A 101 14.47 6.20 0.79
N ALA A 102 13.44 6.23 -0.06
CA ALA A 102 12.05 5.99 0.32
C ALA A 102 11.54 4.79 -0.51
N GLU A 103 11.37 3.64 0.15
CA GLU A 103 10.97 2.38 -0.47
C GLU A 103 9.55 2.02 -0.03
N LEU A 104 8.60 2.13 -0.96
CA LEU A 104 7.19 1.80 -0.74
C LEU A 104 6.93 0.35 -1.14
N GLU A 105 6.36 -0.42 -0.23
CA GLU A 105 5.95 -1.81 -0.45
C GLU A 105 4.49 -2.04 -0.06
N TYR A 106 3.81 -2.91 -0.82
CA TYR A 106 2.50 -3.43 -0.49
C TYR A 106 2.40 -4.87 -0.98
N ASP A 107 2.00 -5.78 -0.11
CA ASP A 107 1.66 -7.16 -0.43
C ASP A 107 0.27 -7.48 0.09
N THR A 108 -0.47 -8.33 -0.61
CA THR A 108 -1.72 -8.91 -0.07
C THR A 108 -1.45 -9.85 1.10
N SER A 109 -2.48 -10.23 1.87
CA SER A 109 -2.31 -11.05 3.08
C SER A 109 -1.68 -12.40 2.78
N THR A 110 -2.01 -12.99 1.64
CA THR A 110 -1.16 -14.01 1.00
C THR A 110 -0.17 -13.28 0.09
N PRO A 111 1.15 -13.41 0.27
CA PRO A 111 2.12 -12.66 -0.50
C PRO A 111 1.96 -12.89 -2.00
N ARG A 112 1.68 -11.81 -2.73
CA ARG A 112 1.60 -11.78 -4.18
C ARG A 112 2.43 -10.58 -4.59
N SER A 113 3.75 -10.80 -4.66
CA SER A 113 4.78 -9.78 -4.82
C SER A 113 4.32 -8.67 -5.75
N MET A 114 3.91 -7.54 -5.19
CA MET A 114 3.64 -6.36 -5.98
C MET A 114 4.95 -5.56 -6.10
N PRO A 115 5.28 -5.04 -7.29
CA PRO A 115 6.52 -4.29 -7.47
C PRO A 115 6.59 -3.07 -6.54
N GLY A 116 7.59 -3.04 -5.66
CA GLY A 116 7.85 -1.86 -4.83
C GLY A 116 8.14 -0.60 -5.66
N LEU A 117 8.07 0.56 -5.02
CA LEU A 117 8.52 1.83 -5.59
C LEU A 117 9.64 2.39 -4.73
N THR A 118 10.82 2.57 -5.32
CA THR A 118 11.95 3.21 -4.66
C THR A 118 12.17 4.61 -5.23
N SER A 119 12.19 5.60 -4.35
CA SER A 119 12.60 6.98 -4.66
C SER A 119 13.90 7.28 -3.94
N THR A 120 14.85 7.88 -4.64
CA THR A 120 16.11 8.38 -4.07
C THR A 120 16.28 9.85 -4.37
N PHE A 121 16.73 10.62 -3.38
CA PHE A 121 16.91 12.06 -3.50
C PHE A 121 17.91 12.56 -2.46
N THR A 122 18.28 13.83 -2.56
CA THR A 122 19.18 14.49 -1.60
C THR A 122 18.56 15.76 -1.05
N THR A 123 18.92 16.09 0.19
CA THR A 123 18.66 17.40 0.79
C THR A 123 19.97 18.03 1.28
N ASN A 124 20.04 19.36 1.29
CA ASN A 124 21.18 20.08 1.86
C ASN A 124 20.81 20.64 3.23
N GLY A 125 21.65 20.41 4.24
CA GLY A 125 21.38 20.90 5.58
C GLY A 125 20.10 20.28 6.15
N THR A 126 19.28 21.13 6.75
CA THR A 126 17.95 20.80 7.27
C THR A 126 16.83 21.13 6.27
N ALA A 127 17.14 21.21 4.97
CA ALA A 127 16.12 21.49 3.96
C ALA A 127 15.07 20.37 3.89
N THR A 128 13.84 20.77 3.61
CA THR A 128 12.72 19.85 3.44
C THR A 128 12.57 19.47 1.96
N HIS A 129 12.51 18.17 1.70
CA HIS A 129 12.03 17.63 0.42
C HIS A 129 10.60 17.14 0.59
N LYS A 130 9.79 17.16 -0.48
CA LYS A 130 8.42 16.68 -0.47
C LYS A 130 8.21 15.65 -1.57
N LEU A 131 7.59 14.53 -1.21
CA LEU A 131 7.10 13.53 -2.16
C LEU A 131 5.61 13.32 -1.96
N TYR A 132 4.94 12.84 -2.99
CA TYR A 132 3.57 12.36 -2.91
C TYR A 132 3.46 11.06 -3.69
N TYR A 133 2.43 10.28 -3.38
CA TYR A 133 2.19 8.99 -4.00
C TYR A 133 0.83 9.01 -4.69
N GLN A 134 0.87 8.78 -6.01
CA GLN A 134 -0.31 8.70 -6.86
C GLN A 134 -0.66 7.23 -7.09
N SER A 135 -1.89 6.83 -6.76
CA SER A 135 -2.45 5.50 -6.96
C SER A 135 -1.59 4.40 -6.32
N ARG A 136 -0.94 4.72 -5.20
CA ARG A 136 0.01 3.85 -4.49
C ARG A 136 -0.12 4.08 -2.99
N GLY A 137 -0.12 3.00 -2.23
CA GLY A 137 -0.07 3.00 -0.78
C GLY A 137 0.72 1.79 -0.28
N GLY A 138 0.88 1.66 1.03
CA GLY A 138 1.78 0.65 1.57
C GLY A 138 2.51 1.04 2.85
N SER A 139 3.45 0.19 3.22
CA SER A 139 4.52 0.51 4.17
C SER A 139 5.62 1.27 3.42
N LEU A 140 5.94 2.47 3.86
CA LEU A 140 7.02 3.30 3.32
C LEU A 140 8.20 3.25 4.28
N LYS A 141 9.26 2.57 3.84
CA LYS A 141 10.53 2.48 4.54
C LYS A 141 11.42 3.67 4.17
N VAL A 142 11.75 4.50 5.13
CA VAL A 142 12.53 5.73 4.95
C VAL A 142 13.91 5.57 5.59
N ALA A 143 14.95 5.72 4.78
CA ALA A 143 16.34 5.72 5.21
C ALA A 143 17.02 7.03 4.84
N ALA A 144 17.90 7.52 5.72
CA ALA A 144 18.69 8.72 5.51
C ALA A 144 20.16 8.49 5.90
N SER A 145 21.09 9.07 5.15
CA SER A 145 22.53 9.00 5.46
C SER A 145 23.32 10.18 4.90
N THR A 146 24.29 10.68 5.66
CA THR A 146 25.31 11.63 5.14
C THR A 146 26.54 10.91 4.61
N SER A 147 26.77 9.66 5.06
CA SER A 147 27.78 8.72 4.57
C SER A 147 27.40 7.30 5.01
N ALA A 148 28.07 6.27 4.49
CA ALA A 148 27.84 4.88 4.92
C ALA A 148 28.04 4.68 6.44
N ALA A 149 28.95 5.44 7.06
CA ALA A 149 29.23 5.39 8.50
C ALA A 149 28.27 6.25 9.34
N GLN A 150 27.42 7.06 8.69
CA GLN A 150 26.47 7.98 9.33
C GLN A 150 25.07 7.77 8.76
N ALA A 151 24.56 6.54 8.85
CA ALA A 151 23.19 6.20 8.52
C ALA A 151 22.27 6.34 9.73
N CYS A 152 21.05 6.85 9.52
CA CYS A 152 20.00 6.85 10.54
C CYS A 152 19.42 5.45 10.73
N PRO A 153 18.81 5.17 11.90
CA PRO A 153 17.75 4.17 11.98
C PRO A 153 16.70 4.42 10.90
N VAL A 154 16.20 3.33 10.32
CA VAL A 154 15.14 3.37 9.32
C VAL A 154 13.81 3.67 10.01
N GLU A 155 13.05 4.58 9.44
CA GLU A 155 11.68 4.89 9.88
C GLU A 155 10.66 4.21 8.97
N TYR A 156 9.58 3.71 9.54
CA TYR A 156 8.44 3.17 8.80
C TYR A 156 7.26 4.12 8.96
N VAL A 157 6.62 4.44 7.84
CA VAL A 157 5.39 5.25 7.79
C VAL A 157 4.40 4.59 6.83
N TYR A 158 3.13 4.95 6.88
CA TYR A 158 2.09 4.25 6.14
C TYR A 158 1.34 5.19 5.21
N ILE A 159 1.14 4.75 3.98
CA ILE A 159 0.28 5.42 3.02
C ILE A 159 -0.99 4.58 2.88
N LEU A 160 -2.09 5.10 3.40
CA LEU A 160 -3.35 4.39 3.57
C LEU A 160 -4.42 4.90 2.60
N GLY A 161 -5.45 4.09 2.38
CA GLY A 161 -6.58 4.44 1.55
C GLY A 161 -7.55 5.31 2.34
N SER A 162 -8.42 6.04 1.66
CA SER A 162 -9.47 6.80 2.32
C SER A 162 -10.85 6.35 1.86
N GLN A 163 -11.88 6.66 2.65
CA GLN A 163 -13.25 6.35 2.27
C GLN A 163 -13.65 7.15 1.02
N ILE A 164 -14.14 6.45 0.00
CA ILE A 164 -14.71 7.07 -1.20
C ILE A 164 -16.23 7.20 -0.97
N PRO A 165 -16.83 8.38 -1.17
CA PRO A 165 -18.27 8.55 -1.02
C PRO A 165 -19.07 7.63 -1.96
N ASN A 166 -20.12 6.99 -1.44
CA ASN A 166 -20.94 6.04 -2.21
C ASN A 166 -21.55 6.68 -3.48
N ASP A 167 -21.93 7.95 -3.43
CA ASP A 167 -22.45 8.67 -4.60
C ASP A 167 -21.38 8.87 -5.69
N THR A 168 -20.13 9.05 -5.27
CA THR A 168 -18.97 9.16 -6.18
C THR A 168 -18.69 7.81 -6.85
N ILE A 169 -18.74 6.72 -6.08
CA ILE A 169 -18.64 5.36 -6.61
C ILE A 169 -19.79 5.09 -7.58
N THR A 170 -21.04 5.36 -7.18
CA THR A 170 -22.25 5.10 -7.98
C THR A 170 -22.18 5.83 -9.31
N THR A 171 -21.88 7.13 -9.28
CA THR A 171 -21.78 7.96 -10.49
C THR A 171 -20.76 7.37 -11.47
N ARG A 172 -19.59 6.95 -10.96
CA ARG A 172 -18.57 6.31 -11.78
C ARG A 172 -19.05 4.97 -12.36
N LEU A 173 -19.57 4.07 -11.53
CA LEU A 173 -20.00 2.74 -11.96
C LEU A 173 -21.10 2.81 -13.03
N VAL A 174 -22.07 3.71 -12.85
CA VAL A 174 -23.13 3.97 -13.85
C VAL A 174 -22.54 4.52 -15.15
N SER A 175 -21.59 5.46 -15.06
CA SER A 175 -20.95 6.03 -16.27
C SER A 175 -20.15 4.98 -17.06
N LEU A 176 -19.47 4.05 -16.37
CA LEU A 176 -18.69 2.99 -16.99
C LEU A 176 -19.59 1.99 -17.73
N TYR A 177 -20.78 1.71 -17.21
CA TYR A 177 -21.72 0.75 -17.80
C TYR A 177 -22.74 1.38 -18.76
N THR A 178 -22.32 2.40 -19.51
CA THR A 178 -23.17 3.03 -20.53
C THR A 178 -23.53 2.03 -21.64
N GLY A 179 -24.81 1.99 -22.02
CA GLY A 179 -25.36 1.12 -23.07
C GLY A 179 -25.75 -0.29 -22.61
N GLY A 180 -25.57 -0.61 -21.31
CA GLY A 180 -26.08 -1.84 -20.72
C GLY A 180 -27.61 -1.86 -20.58
N SER A 181 -28.20 -3.04 -20.48
CA SER A 181 -29.64 -3.22 -20.27
C SER A 181 -30.05 -2.96 -18.82
N THR A 182 -29.13 -3.13 -17.87
CA THR A 182 -29.31 -2.80 -16.46
C THR A 182 -28.35 -1.68 -16.06
N PRO A 183 -28.74 -0.38 -16.13
CA PRO A 183 -27.81 0.75 -15.99
C PRO A 183 -26.96 0.77 -14.72
N ARG A 184 -27.48 0.20 -13.62
CA ARG A 184 -26.79 0.14 -12.32
C ARG A 184 -26.19 -1.23 -12.00
N LEU A 185 -26.03 -2.12 -12.98
CA LEU A 185 -25.53 -3.48 -12.76
C LEU A 185 -24.21 -3.53 -11.97
N TYR A 186 -23.28 -2.63 -12.29
CA TYR A 186 -21.98 -2.57 -11.61
C TYR A 186 -22.09 -2.22 -10.13
N THR A 187 -23.14 -1.53 -9.68
CA THR A 187 -23.32 -1.29 -8.23
C THR A 187 -23.63 -2.58 -7.49
N GLY A 188 -24.43 -3.46 -8.11
CA GLY A 188 -24.71 -4.80 -7.59
C GLY A 188 -23.45 -5.65 -7.52
N ILE A 189 -22.62 -5.63 -8.57
CA ILE A 189 -21.32 -6.33 -8.59
C ILE A 189 -20.42 -5.79 -7.48
N ALA A 190 -20.19 -4.47 -7.41
CA ALA A 190 -19.34 -3.88 -6.37
C ALA A 190 -19.83 -4.17 -4.93
N THR A 191 -21.15 -4.19 -4.72
CA THR A 191 -21.73 -4.55 -3.41
C THR A 191 -21.50 -6.03 -3.09
N GLN A 192 -21.61 -6.92 -4.09
CA GLN A 192 -21.35 -8.34 -3.89
C GLN A 192 -19.86 -8.63 -3.65
N GLU A 193 -18.99 -7.97 -4.40
CA GLU A 193 -17.56 -8.26 -4.44
C GLU A 193 -16.81 -7.69 -3.22
N SER A 194 -17.14 -6.48 -2.79
CA SER A 194 -16.38 -5.82 -1.72
C SER A 194 -17.23 -5.08 -0.69
N ASN A 195 -18.56 -5.34 -0.68
CA ASN A 195 -19.52 -4.55 0.08
C ASN A 195 -19.42 -3.05 -0.24
N TYR A 196 -19.12 -2.72 -1.50
CA TYR A 196 -18.99 -1.34 -1.97
C TYR A 196 -17.76 -0.57 -1.43
N HIS A 197 -16.74 -1.29 -0.96
CA HIS A 197 -15.52 -0.71 -0.41
C HIS A 197 -14.30 -0.96 -1.30
N GLN A 198 -13.59 0.10 -1.70
CA GLN A 198 -12.23 -0.03 -2.22
C GLN A 198 -11.23 -0.41 -1.12
N PHE A 199 -11.39 0.22 0.04
CA PHE A 199 -10.52 0.06 1.21
C PHE A 199 -11.35 -0.36 2.41
N THR A 200 -10.79 -1.23 3.24
CA THR A 200 -11.42 -1.76 4.46
C THR A 200 -10.44 -1.73 5.62
N GLN A 201 -10.97 -1.66 6.85
CA GLN A 201 -10.16 -1.64 8.06
C GLN A 201 -9.58 -3.03 8.32
N ILE A 202 -8.28 -3.20 8.10
CA ILE A 202 -7.52 -4.42 8.43
C ILE A 202 -6.13 -4.06 8.97
N THR A 203 -5.41 -5.05 9.49
CA THR A 203 -4.03 -4.88 9.96
C THR A 203 -3.06 -5.49 8.96
N LYS A 204 -2.13 -4.67 8.44
CA LYS A 204 -1.02 -5.13 7.59
C LYS A 204 0.27 -4.48 8.07
N TYR A 205 1.41 -5.17 7.93
CA TYR A 205 2.70 -4.68 8.44
C TYR A 205 2.69 -4.34 9.95
N GLY A 206 1.81 -4.98 10.73
CA GLY A 206 1.61 -4.65 12.14
C GLY A 206 0.83 -3.35 12.39
N HIS A 207 0.30 -2.71 11.36
CA HIS A 207 -0.39 -1.43 11.42
C HIS A 207 -1.85 -1.53 10.94
N ALA A 208 -2.78 -1.09 11.78
CA ALA A 208 -4.22 -1.13 11.50
C ALA A 208 -4.65 0.14 10.75
N GLY A 209 -5.30 -0.02 9.59
CA GLY A 209 -5.69 1.11 8.76
C GLY A 209 -6.64 0.72 7.64
N LEU A 210 -6.97 1.67 6.79
CA LEU A 210 -7.73 1.44 5.57
C LEU A 210 -6.80 0.91 4.46
N TRP A 211 -6.80 -0.39 4.29
CA TRP A 211 -6.03 -1.09 3.25
C TRP A 211 -6.95 -1.55 2.13
N PRO A 212 -6.43 -1.86 0.93
CA PRO A 212 -7.24 -2.38 -0.16
C PRO A 212 -8.08 -3.58 0.28
N THR A 213 -9.35 -3.61 -0.08
CA THR A 213 -10.24 -4.73 0.27
C THR A 213 -9.80 -5.98 -0.45
N GLU A 214 -9.35 -6.99 0.28
CA GLU A 214 -8.84 -8.25 -0.26
C GLU A 214 -9.94 -9.33 -0.32
N SER A 215 -9.88 -10.19 -1.33
CA SER A 215 -10.69 -11.41 -1.39
C SER A 215 -10.40 -12.35 -0.21
N TYR A 216 -11.37 -13.21 0.10
CA TYR A 216 -11.35 -14.12 1.26
C TYR A 216 -10.15 -15.08 1.31
N ASP A 217 -9.49 -15.33 0.17
CA ASP A 217 -8.31 -16.20 0.05
C ASP A 217 -6.98 -15.45 0.29
N GLY A 218 -7.06 -14.28 0.93
CA GLY A 218 -5.90 -13.45 1.25
C GLY A 218 -5.43 -12.62 0.06
N GLY A 219 -6.35 -12.20 -0.82
CA GLY A 219 -6.10 -11.18 -1.84
C GLY A 219 -5.66 -11.72 -3.20
N SER A 220 -6.21 -12.84 -3.69
CA SER A 220 -6.15 -13.13 -5.14
C SER A 220 -6.86 -12.08 -5.99
N HIS A 221 -7.79 -11.34 -5.39
CA HIS A 221 -8.46 -10.19 -5.96
C HIS A 221 -8.50 -9.05 -4.94
N VAL A 222 -8.54 -7.80 -5.43
CA VAL A 222 -8.49 -6.61 -4.58
C VAL A 222 -9.43 -5.50 -5.06
N GLY A 223 -9.83 -4.66 -4.11
CA GLY A 223 -10.55 -3.41 -4.32
C GLY A 223 -12.04 -3.57 -4.59
N LEU A 224 -12.64 -2.50 -5.08
CA LEU A 224 -14.09 -2.28 -5.16
C LEU A 224 -14.84 -3.33 -6.00
N MET A 225 -14.24 -3.79 -7.09
CA MET A 225 -14.85 -4.80 -7.97
C MET A 225 -14.06 -6.11 -7.99
N GLN A 226 -13.17 -6.31 -7.00
CA GLN A 226 -12.35 -7.52 -6.85
C GLN A 226 -11.63 -7.91 -8.15
N VAL A 227 -10.68 -7.07 -8.57
CA VAL A 227 -9.84 -7.36 -9.75
C VAL A 227 -8.66 -8.22 -9.33
N ALA A 228 -8.33 -9.22 -10.16
CA ALA A 228 -7.25 -10.17 -9.88
C ALA A 228 -5.90 -9.48 -9.66
N THR A 229 -5.14 -9.99 -8.67
CA THR A 229 -3.78 -9.58 -8.32
C THR A 229 -2.70 -10.45 -8.99
N SER A 230 -3.07 -11.29 -9.97
CA SER A 230 -2.15 -12.05 -10.83
C SER A 230 -2.47 -11.79 -12.32
N GLY A 231 -1.44 -11.73 -13.19
CA GLY A 231 -1.58 -11.63 -14.65
C GLY A 231 -1.45 -10.22 -15.28
N SER A 232 -1.68 -10.13 -16.60
CA SER A 232 -1.53 -8.89 -17.39
C SER A 232 -2.57 -7.80 -17.09
N THR A 233 -3.53 -8.09 -16.20
CA THR A 233 -4.59 -7.19 -15.75
C THR A 233 -4.15 -6.30 -14.58
N ILE A 234 -3.00 -6.55 -13.95
CA ILE A 234 -2.49 -5.77 -12.81
C ILE A 234 -1.72 -4.54 -13.25
N THR A 235 -1.08 -4.57 -14.42
CA THR A 235 -0.30 -3.45 -14.90
C THR A 235 -1.21 -2.51 -15.68
N GLY A 236 -1.73 -1.49 -15.00
CA GLY A 236 -2.09 -0.24 -15.69
C GLY A 236 -0.91 0.23 -16.56
N SER A 237 -1.15 1.16 -17.49
CA SER A 237 -0.16 1.64 -18.47
C SER A 237 1.19 2.14 -17.88
N GLN A 238 1.34 2.21 -16.56
CA GLN A 238 2.53 2.61 -15.79
C GLN A 238 2.86 1.67 -14.60
N GLY A 239 2.40 0.41 -14.62
CA GLY A 239 2.57 -0.48 -13.46
C GLY A 239 1.76 -0.04 -12.24
N VAL A 240 0.58 0.50 -12.50
CA VAL A 240 -0.30 1.13 -11.52
C VAL A 240 -1.18 0.07 -10.85
N PHE A 241 -1.31 0.17 -9.53
CA PHE A 241 -1.97 -0.83 -8.71
C PHE A 241 -3.47 -0.63 -8.65
N ASN A 242 -4.23 -1.55 -9.24
CA ASN A 242 -5.68 -1.67 -9.04
C ASN A 242 -6.09 -1.75 -7.54
N ALA A 243 -5.14 -2.11 -6.66
CA ALA A 243 -5.33 -2.12 -5.20
C ALA A 243 -5.50 -0.69 -4.62
N TRP A 244 -4.77 0.28 -5.14
CA TRP A 244 -4.70 1.65 -4.60
C TRP A 244 -5.36 2.70 -5.50
N SER A 245 -5.84 2.30 -6.67
CA SER A 245 -6.66 3.14 -7.55
C SER A 245 -8.03 2.52 -7.78
N TRP A 246 -9.06 3.05 -7.12
CA TRP A 246 -10.44 2.63 -7.37
C TRP A 246 -10.91 2.97 -8.80
N ILE A 247 -10.30 3.99 -9.40
CA ILE A 247 -10.52 4.39 -10.80
C ILE A 247 -10.05 3.27 -11.74
N GLU A 248 -8.81 2.82 -11.59
CA GLU A 248 -8.29 1.73 -12.43
C GLU A 248 -8.91 0.38 -12.09
N ASN A 249 -9.22 0.13 -10.81
CA ASN A 249 -9.93 -1.07 -10.37
C ASN A 249 -11.24 -1.25 -11.14
N THR A 250 -12.09 -0.23 -11.14
CA THR A 250 -13.39 -0.27 -11.82
C THR A 250 -13.26 -0.26 -13.34
N ALA A 251 -12.23 0.39 -13.92
CA ALA A 251 -11.97 0.33 -15.36
C ALA A 251 -11.51 -1.07 -15.81
N SER A 252 -10.65 -1.71 -15.03
CA SER A 252 -10.19 -3.09 -15.27
C SER A 252 -11.35 -4.08 -15.15
N ALA A 253 -12.21 -3.91 -14.15
CA ALA A 253 -13.43 -4.69 -13.99
C ALA A 253 -14.43 -4.49 -15.15
N ASP A 254 -14.62 -3.25 -15.64
CA ASP A 254 -15.44 -2.99 -16.83
C ASP A 254 -14.92 -3.74 -18.06
N LYS A 255 -13.60 -3.67 -18.31
CA LYS A 255 -12.97 -4.39 -19.42
C LYS A 255 -13.21 -5.90 -19.30
N LEU A 256 -13.04 -6.47 -18.12
CA LEU A 256 -13.28 -7.89 -17.85
C LEU A 256 -14.75 -8.25 -18.08
N PHE A 257 -15.68 -7.48 -17.52
CA PHE A 257 -17.11 -7.74 -17.65
C PHE A 257 -17.58 -7.64 -19.11
N ARG A 258 -17.09 -6.66 -19.88
CA ARG A 258 -17.37 -6.56 -21.32
C ARG A 258 -16.84 -7.76 -22.10
N GLU A 259 -15.72 -8.34 -21.70
CA GLU A 259 -15.27 -9.63 -22.24
C GLU A 259 -16.25 -10.75 -21.90
N LYS A 260 -16.72 -10.83 -20.64
CA LYS A 260 -17.73 -11.82 -20.21
C LYS A 260 -19.05 -11.68 -20.98
N MET A 261 -19.48 -10.45 -21.28
CA MET A 261 -20.65 -10.19 -22.13
C MET A 261 -20.48 -10.79 -23.54
N ARG A 262 -19.29 -10.65 -24.16
CA ARG A 262 -19.01 -11.27 -25.48
C ARG A 262 -19.02 -12.80 -25.41
N ILE A 263 -18.47 -13.37 -24.34
CA ILE A 263 -18.48 -14.82 -24.12
C ILE A 263 -19.91 -15.30 -23.92
N ALA A 264 -20.70 -14.64 -23.06
CA ALA A 264 -22.10 -14.95 -22.83
C ALA A 264 -22.90 -14.94 -24.14
N ALA A 265 -22.73 -13.91 -24.98
CA ALA A 265 -23.38 -13.82 -26.29
C ALA A 265 -23.03 -15.01 -27.20
N ARG A 266 -21.74 -15.39 -27.24
CA ARG A 266 -21.29 -16.55 -28.02
C ARG A 266 -21.91 -17.86 -27.53
N LEU A 267 -21.95 -18.08 -26.21
CA LEU A 267 -22.51 -19.30 -25.63
C LEU A 267 -24.03 -19.35 -25.81
N TYR A 268 -24.72 -18.23 -25.64
CA TYR A 268 -26.14 -18.08 -25.97
C TYR A 268 -26.44 -18.48 -27.42
N LEU A 269 -25.69 -17.95 -28.40
CA LEU A 269 -25.90 -18.28 -29.81
C LEU A 269 -25.72 -19.77 -30.11
N ARG A 270 -24.73 -20.41 -29.48
CA ARG A 270 -24.52 -21.87 -29.60
C ARG A 270 -25.69 -22.66 -29.04
N MET A 271 -26.18 -22.29 -27.85
CA MET A 271 -27.34 -22.94 -27.23
C MET A 271 -28.60 -22.76 -28.07
N ARG A 272 -28.84 -21.55 -28.59
CA ARG A 272 -29.98 -21.26 -29.47
C ARG A 272 -29.92 -22.06 -30.77
N THR A 273 -28.75 -22.17 -31.39
CA THR A 273 -28.57 -22.95 -32.63
C THR A 273 -28.93 -24.43 -32.42
N ALA A 274 -28.64 -24.97 -31.23
CA ALA A 274 -28.98 -26.33 -30.85
C ALA A 274 -30.45 -26.52 -30.42
N ALA A 275 -31.21 -25.44 -30.24
CA ALA A 275 -32.59 -25.43 -29.74
C ALA A 275 -33.53 -24.68 -30.71
N PRO A 276 -33.94 -25.31 -31.83
CA PRO A 276 -34.77 -24.65 -32.85
C PRO A 276 -36.07 -24.09 -32.27
N GLY A 277 -36.40 -22.85 -32.62
CA GLY A 277 -37.64 -22.19 -32.18
C GLY A 277 -37.61 -21.63 -30.75
N ILE A 278 -36.51 -21.77 -30.00
CA ILE A 278 -36.38 -21.10 -28.70
C ILE A 278 -36.34 -19.57 -28.89
N ARG A 279 -37.03 -18.84 -28.00
CA ARG A 279 -37.03 -17.37 -28.02
C ARG A 279 -35.64 -16.79 -27.81
N GLU A 280 -35.46 -15.54 -28.20
CA GLU A 280 -34.25 -14.79 -27.87
C GLU A 280 -34.21 -14.45 -26.37
N LEU A 281 -32.99 -14.39 -25.82
CA LEU A 281 -32.77 -13.82 -24.50
C LEU A 281 -32.84 -12.31 -24.62
N THR A 282 -33.48 -11.67 -23.65
CA THR A 282 -33.43 -10.21 -23.49
C THR A 282 -32.01 -9.77 -23.10
N GLY A 283 -31.71 -8.48 -23.26
CA GLY A 283 -30.41 -7.95 -22.85
C GLY A 283 -30.12 -8.15 -21.35
N VAL A 284 -31.15 -8.04 -20.49
CA VAL A 284 -31.04 -8.34 -19.06
C VAL A 284 -30.73 -9.82 -18.83
N GLU A 285 -31.37 -10.74 -19.55
CA GLU A 285 -31.09 -12.17 -19.40
C GLU A 285 -29.66 -12.52 -19.86
N LEU A 286 -29.16 -11.85 -20.90
CA LEU A 286 -27.79 -12.02 -21.36
C LEU A 286 -26.78 -11.47 -20.34
N GLU A 287 -27.09 -10.36 -19.68
CA GLU A 287 -26.30 -9.84 -18.55
C GLU A 287 -26.21 -10.84 -17.40
N SER A 288 -27.30 -11.57 -17.09
CA SER A 288 -27.26 -12.62 -16.04
C SER A 288 -26.24 -13.71 -16.38
N MET A 289 -26.15 -14.11 -17.65
CA MET A 289 -25.13 -15.06 -18.08
C MET A 289 -23.72 -14.49 -17.93
N ALA A 290 -23.52 -13.21 -18.25
CA ALA A 290 -22.21 -12.56 -18.11
C ALA A 290 -21.80 -12.40 -16.64
N VAL A 291 -22.72 -12.07 -15.74
CA VAL A 291 -22.47 -12.02 -14.29
C VAL A 291 -22.06 -13.40 -13.76
N THR A 292 -22.71 -14.48 -14.20
CA THR A 292 -22.28 -15.85 -13.86
C THR A 292 -20.86 -16.16 -14.33
N LEU A 293 -20.43 -15.61 -15.47
CA LEU A 293 -19.06 -15.75 -15.99
C LEU A 293 -18.04 -14.80 -15.32
N TYR A 294 -18.50 -13.80 -14.59
CA TYR A 294 -17.68 -12.87 -13.83
C TYR A 294 -17.32 -13.43 -12.46
N GLY A 295 -18.31 -14.01 -11.76
CA GLY A 295 -18.19 -14.44 -10.38
C GLY A 295 -17.86 -15.93 -10.16
N PRO A 296 -18.05 -16.43 -8.92
CA PRO A 296 -17.85 -17.84 -8.58
C PRO A 296 -18.80 -18.74 -9.37
N GLY A 297 -18.30 -19.90 -9.79
CA GLY A 297 -19.02 -20.81 -10.68
C GLY A 297 -18.90 -20.47 -12.17
N ALA A 298 -18.05 -19.49 -12.53
CA ALA A 298 -17.72 -19.22 -13.92
C ALA A 298 -17.08 -20.44 -14.59
N ALA A 299 -17.71 -20.94 -15.64
CA ALA A 299 -17.17 -21.98 -16.52
C ALA A 299 -17.64 -21.76 -17.95
N SER A 300 -16.83 -22.16 -18.93
CA SER A 300 -17.12 -21.93 -20.36
C SER A 300 -18.03 -23.00 -20.99
N GLY A 301 -18.34 -24.08 -20.28
CA GLY A 301 -19.26 -25.13 -20.76
C GLY A 301 -20.69 -24.61 -20.87
N LEU A 302 -21.42 -25.05 -21.90
CA LEU A 302 -22.81 -24.60 -22.14
C LEU A 302 -23.74 -25.00 -20.99
N GLU A 303 -23.46 -26.15 -20.39
CA GLU A 303 -24.16 -26.70 -19.24
C GLU A 303 -23.93 -25.94 -17.93
N ASN A 304 -23.00 -24.97 -17.89
CA ASN A 304 -22.66 -24.20 -16.70
C ASN A 304 -23.19 -22.75 -16.75
N GLN A 305 -23.92 -22.36 -17.80
CA GLN A 305 -24.40 -20.99 -17.93
C GLN A 305 -25.63 -20.72 -17.05
N TYR A 306 -25.91 -19.45 -16.74
CA TYR A 306 -27.07 -19.05 -15.93
C TYR A 306 -28.39 -19.58 -16.52
N TYR A 307 -28.57 -19.46 -17.84
CA TYR A 307 -29.69 -20.05 -18.56
C TYR A 307 -29.25 -21.29 -19.33
N ARG A 308 -30.11 -22.31 -19.33
CA ARG A 308 -29.99 -23.48 -20.20
C ARG A 308 -31.27 -23.68 -21.02
N ALA A 309 -31.11 -24.21 -22.23
CA ALA A 309 -32.24 -24.59 -23.07
C ALA A 309 -32.76 -25.97 -22.65
N VAL A 310 -34.06 -26.10 -22.40
CA VAL A 310 -34.72 -27.37 -22.07
C VAL A 310 -35.91 -27.57 -23.01
N ASN A 311 -36.04 -28.78 -23.54
CA ASN A 311 -37.20 -29.18 -24.34
C ASN A 311 -38.26 -29.77 -23.41
N THR A 312 -39.44 -29.16 -23.38
CA THR A 312 -40.59 -29.65 -22.61
C THR A 312 -41.76 -29.83 -23.57
N GLY A 313 -42.18 -31.08 -23.78
CA GLY A 313 -43.32 -31.39 -24.64
C GLY A 313 -43.13 -30.98 -26.11
N GLY A 314 -41.89 -30.98 -26.62
CA GLY A 314 -41.58 -30.60 -28.00
C GLY A 314 -41.24 -29.12 -28.21
N SER A 315 -41.37 -28.28 -27.18
CA SER A 315 -41.01 -26.85 -27.25
C SER A 315 -39.78 -26.54 -26.41
N TRP A 316 -38.84 -25.78 -26.98
CA TRP A 316 -37.65 -25.32 -26.28
C TRP A 316 -37.93 -24.07 -25.44
N ASN A 317 -37.44 -24.06 -24.21
CA ASN A 317 -37.56 -22.95 -23.28
C ASN A 317 -36.25 -22.69 -22.54
N TRP A 318 -36.02 -21.43 -22.15
CA TRP A 318 -34.94 -21.08 -21.25
C TRP A 318 -35.36 -21.33 -19.81
N VAL A 319 -34.52 -22.02 -19.05
CA VAL A 319 -34.69 -22.18 -17.60
C VAL A 319 -33.43 -21.76 -16.89
N VAL A 320 -33.57 -21.24 -15.67
CA VAL A 320 -32.43 -20.93 -14.80
C VAL A 320 -31.76 -22.24 -14.38
N ASN A 321 -30.43 -22.29 -14.49
CA ASN A 321 -29.64 -23.49 -14.36
C ASN A 321 -29.19 -23.77 -12.93
N THR A 322 -30.15 -23.82 -12.00
CA THR A 322 -29.88 -24.14 -10.59
C THR A 322 -29.34 -25.56 -10.37
N GLN A 323 -29.56 -26.46 -11.33
CA GLN A 323 -29.13 -27.86 -11.24
C GLN A 323 -27.62 -28.03 -11.48
N ASN A 324 -27.08 -27.40 -12.53
CA ASN A 324 -25.68 -27.63 -12.93
C ASN A 324 -24.74 -26.52 -12.46
N ASN A 325 -25.24 -25.30 -12.22
CA ASN A 325 -24.44 -24.20 -11.68
C ASN A 325 -25.19 -23.44 -10.57
N PRO A 326 -25.52 -24.11 -9.44
CA PRO A 326 -26.20 -23.45 -8.32
C PRO A 326 -25.40 -22.26 -7.77
N THR A 327 -24.08 -22.36 -7.71
CA THR A 327 -23.19 -21.30 -7.19
C THR A 327 -23.25 -20.04 -8.05
N GLY A 328 -23.08 -20.17 -9.38
CA GLY A 328 -23.10 -19.02 -10.28
C GLY A 328 -24.48 -18.38 -10.40
N VAL A 329 -25.55 -19.19 -10.34
CA VAL A 329 -26.92 -18.69 -10.26
C VAL A 329 -27.15 -17.91 -8.96
N ASN A 330 -26.74 -18.44 -7.82
CA ASN A 330 -26.91 -17.75 -6.54
C ASN A 330 -26.16 -16.42 -6.52
N TYR A 331 -24.88 -16.42 -6.92
CA TYR A 331 -24.09 -15.19 -7.03
C TYR A 331 -24.75 -14.15 -7.94
N THR A 332 -25.25 -14.57 -9.11
CA THR A 332 -25.92 -13.65 -10.04
C THR A 332 -27.20 -13.07 -9.45
N ASN A 333 -27.97 -13.86 -8.70
CA ASN A 333 -29.17 -13.39 -8.02
C ASN A 333 -28.83 -12.41 -6.90
N GLU A 334 -27.76 -12.65 -6.14
CA GLU A 334 -27.27 -11.73 -5.10
C GLU A 334 -26.78 -10.41 -5.69
N VAL A 335 -26.02 -10.44 -6.79
CA VAL A 335 -25.63 -9.22 -7.53
C VAL A 335 -26.86 -8.42 -7.93
N ARG A 336 -27.89 -9.09 -8.48
CA ARG A 336 -29.12 -8.43 -8.92
C ARG A 336 -29.94 -7.85 -7.77
N SER A 337 -30.00 -8.52 -6.63
CA SER A 337 -30.73 -8.01 -5.45
C SER A 337 -30.03 -6.86 -4.76
N LYS A 338 -28.72 -6.68 -5.00
CA LYS A 338 -27.87 -5.64 -4.42
C LYS A 338 -27.67 -4.41 -5.32
N ILE A 339 -28.39 -4.32 -6.44
CA ILE A 339 -28.37 -3.11 -7.28
C ILE A 339 -28.97 -1.96 -6.46
N GLN A 340 -28.22 -0.86 -6.32
CA GLN A 340 -28.58 0.30 -5.50
C GLN A 340 -29.32 1.35 -6.33
#